data_AF-A0A550H7U4-F1
#
_entry.id   AF-A0A550H7U4-F1
#
_cell.length_a   1.000
_cell.length_b   1.000
_cell.length_c   1.000
_cell.angle_alpha   90.00
_cell.angle_beta   90.00
_cell.angle_gamma   90.00
#
_symmetry.space_group_name_H-M   'P 1'
#
loop_
_entity.id
_entity.type
_entity.pdbx_description
1 polymer ?
#
loop_
_entity_poly.entity_id
_entity_poly.type
_entity_poly.pdbx_seq_one_letter_code
_entity_poly.pdbx_strand_id
1 'polypeptide(L)'
;MWDMIKERAGLEENLFTWDGWDQQDTACFSFYNCKLKHQIADIPAGTEVTAIFVDFTHSYMQIEFDDSGDNYRVFALGMSVLGELK
;
A
#
# COMPACT_ATOMS: atom_id res chain seq x y z
N MET A 1 -4.48 -19.41 14.06
CA MET A 1 -3.16 -18.73 14.12
C MET A 1 -2.25 -19.16 12.98
N TRP A 2 -2.12 -20.46 12.69
CA TRP A 2 -1.41 -20.97 11.50
C TRP A 2 -2.15 -20.73 10.17
N ASP A 3 -3.47 -20.75 10.15
CA ASP A 3 -4.25 -20.43 8.94
C ASP A 3 -4.09 -18.95 8.51
N MET A 4 -3.82 -18.07 9.47
CA MET A 4 -3.56 -16.64 9.25
C MET A 4 -2.19 -16.36 8.58
N ILE A 5 -1.33 -17.38 8.46
CA ILE A 5 0.01 -17.27 7.85
C ILE A 5 0.01 -17.81 6.41
N LYS A 6 -0.90 -18.72 6.05
CA LYS A 6 -0.96 -19.32 4.71
C LYS A 6 -1.56 -18.41 3.62
N GLU A 7 -2.31 -17.39 4.01
CA GLU A 7 -2.92 -16.40 3.10
C GLU A 7 -2.13 -15.08 3.01
N ARG A 8 -0.84 -15.05 3.37
CA ARG A 8 -0.07 -13.80 3.45
C ARG A 8 0.21 -13.21 2.07
N ALA A 9 -0.77 -12.48 1.61
CA ALA A 9 -0.64 -11.43 0.63
C ALA A 9 0.35 -10.37 1.15
N GLY A 10 1.10 -9.72 0.25
CA GLY A 10 1.94 -8.56 0.59
C GLY A 10 1.13 -7.41 1.22
N LEU A 11 1.81 -6.35 1.66
CA LEU A 11 1.12 -5.17 2.20
C LEU A 11 0.13 -4.61 1.17
N GLU A 12 0.58 -4.48 -0.07
CA GLU A 12 -0.17 -4.05 -1.23
C GLU A 12 -1.37 -4.97 -1.51
N GLU A 13 -1.17 -6.29 -1.52
CA GLU A 13 -2.24 -7.27 -1.78
C GLU A 13 -3.32 -7.26 -0.69
N ASN A 14 -2.99 -6.89 0.54
CA ASN A 14 -3.99 -6.76 1.60
C ASN A 14 -4.71 -5.41 1.57
N LEU A 15 -4.02 -4.32 1.26
CA LEU A 15 -4.56 -2.98 1.43
C LEU A 15 -5.34 -2.48 0.22
N PHE A 16 -4.98 -2.88 -1.00
CA PHE A 16 -5.61 -2.38 -2.22
C PHE A 16 -5.51 -3.36 -3.40
N THR A 17 -6.24 -3.10 -4.47
CA THR A 17 -5.98 -3.66 -5.81
C THR A 17 -5.19 -2.64 -6.62
N TRP A 18 -4.52 -3.06 -7.70
CA TRP A 18 -3.83 -2.19 -8.65
C TRP A 18 -3.83 -2.83 -10.04
N ASP A 19 -3.72 -2.01 -11.08
CA ASP A 19 -3.65 -2.47 -12.48
C ASP A 19 -2.21 -2.49 -13.02
N GLY A 20 -1.31 -1.74 -12.39
CA GLY A 20 0.09 -1.65 -12.78
C GLY A 20 0.99 -1.28 -11.61
N TRP A 21 2.29 -1.48 -11.75
CA TRP A 21 3.27 -1.07 -10.76
C TRP A 21 4.61 -0.73 -11.42
N ASP A 22 5.40 0.09 -10.74
CA ASP A 22 6.77 0.44 -11.11
C ASP A 22 7.66 0.48 -9.87
N GLN A 23 8.94 0.18 -10.05
CA GLN A 23 9.96 0.28 -9.02
C GLN A 23 10.80 1.54 -9.26
N GLN A 24 10.68 2.52 -8.37
CA GLN A 24 11.41 3.79 -8.49
C GLN A 24 12.83 3.71 -7.90
N ASP A 25 13.03 2.85 -6.89
CA ASP A 25 14.33 2.56 -6.27
C ASP A 25 14.28 1.18 -5.60
N THR A 26 15.40 0.73 -5.03
CA THR A 26 15.62 -0.56 -4.35
C THR A 26 14.50 -0.94 -3.38
N ALA A 27 13.89 0.04 -2.70
CA ALA A 27 12.86 -0.16 -1.70
C ALA A 27 11.66 0.79 -1.86
N CYS A 28 11.47 1.33 -3.08
CA CYS A 28 10.44 2.31 -3.39
C CYS A 28 9.59 1.84 -4.58
N PHE A 29 8.29 1.69 -4.36
CA PHE A 29 7.36 1.12 -5.34
C PHE A 29 6.16 2.05 -5.54
N SER A 30 5.69 2.14 -6.78
CA SER A 30 4.46 2.83 -7.15
C SER A 30 3.47 1.81 -7.70
N PHE A 31 2.22 1.88 -7.26
CA PHE A 31 1.12 1.06 -7.76
C PHE A 31 0.08 1.99 -8.39
N TYR A 32 -0.45 1.65 -9.56
CA TYR A 32 -1.32 2.52 -10.35
C TYR A 32 -2.75 2.00 -10.43
N ASN A 33 -3.70 2.92 -10.56
CA ASN A 33 -5.15 2.68 -10.62
C ASN A 33 -5.60 1.81 -9.44
N CYS A 34 -5.33 2.28 -8.23
CA CYS A 34 -5.56 1.49 -7.04
C CYS A 34 -6.99 1.61 -6.53
N LYS A 35 -7.49 0.54 -5.90
CA LYS A 35 -8.75 0.57 -5.15
C LYS A 35 -8.56 0.02 -3.76
N LEU A 36 -8.87 0.83 -2.74
CA LEU A 36 -8.67 0.44 -1.34
C LEU A 36 -9.59 -0.73 -0.97
N LYS A 37 -9.03 -1.77 -0.35
CA LYS A 37 -9.79 -2.90 0.22
C LYS A 37 -10.30 -2.59 1.64
N HIS A 38 -9.60 -1.69 2.33
CA HIS A 38 -9.90 -1.28 3.70
C HIS A 38 -9.94 0.24 3.82
N GLN A 39 -10.68 0.73 4.82
CA GLN A 39 -10.67 2.15 5.17
C GLN A 39 -9.30 2.53 5.73
N ILE A 40 -8.75 3.65 5.26
CA ILE A 40 -7.48 4.22 5.74
C ILE A 40 -7.75 5.63 6.26
N ALA A 41 -7.59 5.83 7.56
CA ALA A 41 -8.05 7.03 8.24
C ALA A 41 -9.53 7.34 7.93
N ASP A 42 -9.82 8.45 7.27
CA ASP A 42 -11.14 8.90 6.82
C ASP A 42 -11.42 8.57 5.35
N ILE A 43 -10.52 7.87 4.65
CA ILE A 43 -10.68 7.45 3.25
C ILE A 43 -11.42 6.10 3.23
N PRO A 44 -12.64 6.02 2.67
CA PRO A 44 -13.44 4.80 2.68
C PRO A 44 -12.79 3.63 1.93
N ALA A 45 -13.14 2.41 2.33
CA ALA A 45 -12.90 1.24 1.50
C ALA A 45 -13.66 1.38 0.16
N GLY A 46 -13.06 0.87 -0.91
CA GLY A 46 -13.57 0.99 -2.27
C GLY A 46 -13.25 2.32 -2.95
N THR A 47 -12.59 3.27 -2.28
CA THR A 47 -12.08 4.49 -2.94
C THR A 47 -11.04 4.12 -3.99
N GLU A 48 -11.22 4.68 -5.17
CA GLU A 48 -10.28 4.59 -6.29
C GLU A 48 -9.32 5.77 -6.25
N VAL A 49 -8.04 5.50 -6.43
CA VAL A 49 -6.93 6.45 -6.33
C VAL A 49 -5.97 6.23 -7.50
N THR A 50 -5.32 7.30 -7.97
CA THR A 50 -4.47 7.22 -9.17
C THR A 50 -3.22 6.41 -8.90
N ALA A 51 -2.58 6.64 -7.75
CA ALA A 51 -1.41 5.91 -7.34
C ALA A 51 -1.30 5.71 -5.83
N ILE A 52 -0.62 4.64 -5.45
CA ILE A 52 -0.11 4.43 -4.09
C ILE A 52 1.39 4.20 -4.18
N PHE A 53 2.16 5.10 -3.58
CA PHE A 53 3.60 5.00 -3.47
C PHE A 53 3.99 4.48 -2.08
N VAL A 54 4.93 3.54 -2.03
CA VAL A 54 5.41 2.90 -0.81
C VAL A 54 6.93 2.99 -0.76
N ASP A 55 7.45 3.62 0.29
CA ASP A 55 8.89 3.71 0.56
C ASP A 55 9.21 2.98 1.86
N PHE A 56 9.83 1.81 1.73
CA PHE A 56 10.22 1.00 2.88
C PHE A 56 11.49 1.52 3.56
N THR A 57 12.34 2.27 2.85
CA THR A 57 13.56 2.87 3.43
C THR A 57 13.18 3.94 4.44
N HIS A 58 12.22 4.79 4.09
CA HIS A 58 11.75 5.90 4.92
C HIS A 58 10.47 5.56 5.69
N SER A 59 9.93 4.35 5.52
CA SER A 59 8.77 3.83 6.23
C SER A 59 7.53 4.73 6.09
N TYR A 60 7.17 5.08 4.85
CA TYR A 60 5.92 5.79 4.57
C TYR A 60 5.20 5.28 3.32
N MET A 61 3.91 5.55 3.27
CA MET A 61 3.03 5.33 2.12
C MET A 61 2.36 6.64 1.75
N GLN A 62 2.29 6.93 0.47
CA GLN A 62 1.60 8.08 -0.10
C GLN A 62 0.44 7.59 -0.98
N ILE A 63 -0.74 8.16 -0.77
CA ILE A 63 -1.94 7.91 -1.59
C ILE A 63 -2.20 9.17 -2.41
N GLU A 64 -2.18 9.03 -3.74
CA GLU A 64 -2.42 10.10 -4.72
C GLU A 64 -3.84 9.97 -5.29
N PHE A 65 -4.61 11.05 -5.25
CA PHE A 65 -6.03 11.02 -5.64
C PHE A 65 -6.29 11.49 -7.07
N ASP A 66 -5.33 12.18 -7.68
CA ASP A 66 -5.37 12.63 -9.07
C ASP A 66 -3.95 12.75 -9.66
N ASP A 67 -3.86 13.05 -10.95
CA ASP A 67 -2.59 13.16 -11.69
C ASP A 67 -1.90 14.53 -11.51
N SER A 68 -2.37 15.40 -10.59
CA SER A 68 -1.79 16.73 -10.40
C SER A 68 -0.43 16.70 -9.70
N GLY A 69 -0.15 15.63 -8.93
CA GLY A 69 1.02 15.51 -8.07
C GLY A 69 0.93 16.27 -6.74
N ASP A 70 -0.10 17.08 -6.52
CA ASP A 70 -0.27 17.90 -5.31
C ASP A 70 -1.40 17.40 -4.40
N ASN A 71 -2.31 16.57 -4.91
CA ASN A 71 -3.42 16.00 -4.16
C ASN A 71 -3.08 14.61 -3.63
N TYR A 72 -2.33 14.57 -2.53
CA TYR A 72 -1.93 13.33 -1.90
C TYR A 72 -1.97 13.39 -0.37
N ARG A 73 -1.93 12.22 0.25
CA ARG A 73 -1.81 12.05 1.71
C ARG A 73 -0.73 11.04 2.04
N VAL A 74 0.08 11.37 3.04
CA VAL A 74 1.19 10.54 3.52
C VAL A 74 0.86 9.91 4.86
N PHE A 75 1.20 8.63 5.00
CA PHE A 75 0.97 7.81 6.18
C PHE A 75 2.27 7.13 6.59
N ALA A 76 2.57 7.13 7.89
CA ALA A 76 3.69 6.36 8.42
C ALA A 76 3.39 4.86 8.34
N LEU A 77 4.38 4.07 7.90
CA LEU A 77 4.28 2.62 7.84
C LEU A 77 4.93 2.00 9.08
N GLY A 78 4.14 1.25 9.85
CA GLY A 78 4.62 0.42 10.93
C GLY A 78 4.81 -1.02 10.45
N MET A 79 6.06 -1.52 10.47
CA MET A 79 6.35 -2.93 10.21
C MET A 79 6.55 -3.69 11.51
N SER A 80 6.00 -4.90 11.60
CA SER A 80 6.17 -5.77 12.77
C SER A 80 6.50 -7.19 12.35
N VAL A 81 7.33 -7.86 13.17
CA VAL A 81 7.65 -9.28 12.99
C VAL A 81 6.53 -10.10 13.62
N LEU A 82 5.77 -10.78 12.77
CA LEU A 82 4.61 -11.57 13.20
C LEU A 82 4.96 -13.03 13.55
N GLY A 83 6.18 -13.48 13.23
CA GLY A 83 6.66 -14.84 13.49
C GLY A 83 7.59 -15.35 12.39
N GLU A 84 8.17 -16.53 12.63
CA GLU A 84 9.04 -17.23 11.69
C GLU A 84 8.21 -17.94 10.60
N LEU A 85 8.59 -17.75 9.34
CA LEU A 85 8.08 -18.53 8.21
C LEU A 85 8.98 -19.76 8.01
N LYS A 86 8.37 -20.94 7.89
CA LYS A 86 9.06 -22.21 7.60
C LYS A 86 8.92 -22.59 6.14
#